data_AF-A0A9D1M236-F1
#
_entry.id   AF-A0A9D1M236-F1
#
_cell.length_a   1.000
_cell.length_b   1.000
_cell.length_c   1.000
_cell.angle_alpha   90.00
_cell.angle_beta   90.00
_cell.angle_gamma   90.00
#
_symmetry.space_group_name_H-M   'P 1'
#
loop_
_entity.id
_entity.type
_entity.pdbx_description
1 polymer ?
#
loop_
_entity_poly.entity_id
_entity_poly.type
_entity_poly.pdbx_seq_one_letter_code
_entity_poly.pdbx_strand_id
1 'polypeptide(L)'
;MANESKKDFNAMMKNNKDMPKIQIVEDEKTIKKYGGTKMFFAPPLFYDKLMKKVPKEKLITVTQMRDYLAKQNNADFTDPMTAGIFINICAWASYQRQEDITPYWRT
;
A
#
# COMPACT_ATOMS: atom_id res chain seq x y z
N MET A 1 -10.34 -15.26 11.69
CA MET A 1 -10.97 -13.93 11.48
C MET A 1 -12.32 -14.18 10.83
N ALA A 2 -13.37 -13.51 11.29
CA ALA A 2 -14.75 -13.86 10.95
C ALA A 2 -15.28 -12.96 9.82
N ASN A 3 -15.78 -13.60 8.75
CA ASN A 3 -16.44 -12.99 7.59
C ASN A 3 -15.55 -12.27 6.55
N GLU A 4 -14.23 -12.39 6.56
CA GLU A 4 -13.38 -11.89 5.46
C GLU A 4 -13.81 -12.46 4.10
N SER A 5 -14.18 -13.74 4.06
CA SER A 5 -14.69 -14.39 2.84
C SER A 5 -15.98 -13.79 2.28
N LYS A 6 -16.75 -13.01 3.07
CA LYS A 6 -17.98 -12.33 2.63
C LYS A 6 -17.75 -10.92 2.10
N LYS A 7 -16.55 -10.35 2.28
CA LYS A 7 -16.21 -9.00 1.82
C LYS A 7 -15.76 -9.05 0.37
N ASP A 8 -16.10 -8.05 -0.42
CA ASP A 8 -15.54 -7.89 -1.77
C ASP A 8 -14.25 -7.06 -1.70
N PHE A 9 -13.11 -7.73 -1.56
CA PHE A 9 -11.81 -7.05 -1.50
C PHE A 9 -11.39 -6.48 -2.86
N ASN A 10 -11.92 -7.00 -3.96
CA ASN A 10 -11.67 -6.46 -5.29
C ASN A 10 -12.32 -5.09 -5.46
N ALA A 11 -13.55 -4.92 -4.97
CA ALA A 11 -14.21 -3.62 -4.91
C ALA A 11 -13.50 -2.68 -3.93
N MET A 12 -13.09 -3.17 -2.75
CA MET A 12 -12.34 -2.35 -1.78
C MET A 12 -11.00 -1.85 -2.34
N MET A 13 -10.28 -2.69 -3.09
CA MET A 13 -9.01 -2.31 -3.72
C MET A 13 -9.18 -1.24 -4.80
N LYS A 14 -10.31 -1.25 -5.53
CA LYS A 14 -10.64 -0.24 -6.54
C LYS A 14 -11.17 1.07 -5.92
N ASN A 15 -11.61 1.03 -4.66
CA ASN A 15 -12.10 2.20 -3.97
C ASN A 15 -10.93 3.07 -3.51
N ASN A 16 -10.73 4.19 -4.18
CA ASN A 16 -9.57 5.03 -3.94
C ASN A 16 -9.80 6.19 -2.96
N LYS A 17 -10.98 6.38 -2.35
CA LYS A 17 -11.28 7.40 -1.30
C LYS A 17 -10.30 8.60 -1.26
N ASP A 18 -10.24 9.35 -2.38
CA ASP A 18 -9.39 10.54 -2.58
C ASP A 18 -7.86 10.34 -2.72
N MET A 19 -7.44 9.17 -3.18
CA MET A 19 -6.03 8.82 -3.47
C MET A 19 -5.79 8.67 -4.98
N PRO A 20 -4.60 9.03 -5.50
CA PRO A 20 -3.42 9.49 -4.76
C PRO A 20 -3.52 10.96 -4.31
N LYS A 21 -3.00 11.29 -3.11
CA LYS A 21 -2.85 12.67 -2.63
C LYS A 21 -1.60 12.87 -1.79
N ILE A 22 -1.10 14.10 -1.77
CA ILE A 22 -0.03 14.53 -0.86
C ILE A 22 -0.64 15.46 0.19
N GLN A 23 -0.30 15.23 1.45
CA GLN A 23 -0.69 16.09 2.56
C GLN A 23 0.57 16.62 3.23
N ILE A 24 0.57 17.92 3.54
CA ILE A 24 1.61 18.53 4.36
C ILE A 24 1.26 18.28 5.83
N VAL A 25 2.17 17.64 6.53
CA VAL A 25 2.09 17.37 7.97
C VAL A 25 2.71 18.53 8.71
N GLU A 26 1.94 19.11 9.62
CA GLU A 26 2.38 20.21 10.50
C GLU A 26 2.74 19.73 11.91
N ASP A 27 2.37 18.49 12.28
CA ASP A 27 2.65 17.94 13.60
C ASP A 27 4.15 17.63 13.78
N GLU A 28 4.80 18.36 14.69
CA GLU A 28 6.24 18.26 14.95
C GLU A 28 6.70 16.85 15.36
N LYS A 29 5.86 16.09 16.08
CA LYS A 29 6.22 14.71 16.49
C LYS A 29 6.32 13.79 15.29
N THR A 30 5.37 13.91 14.36
CA THR A 30 5.32 13.15 13.12
C THR A 30 6.48 13.53 12.20
N ILE A 31 6.79 14.83 12.09
CA ILE A 31 7.93 15.32 11.31
C ILE A 31 9.25 14.76 11.88
N LYS A 32 9.45 14.82 13.21
CA LYS A 32 10.64 14.24 13.85
C LYS A 32 10.74 12.72 13.67
N LYS A 33 9.61 12.02 13.67
CA LYS A 33 9.56 10.56 13.55
C LYS A 33 9.85 10.06 12.13
N TYR A 34 9.32 10.74 11.11
CA TYR A 34 9.42 10.29 9.71
C TYR A 34 10.38 11.13 8.86
N GLY A 35 10.95 12.20 9.41
CA GLY A 35 12.02 12.96 8.78
C GLY A 35 11.57 13.88 7.64
N GLY A 36 10.30 14.28 7.60
CA GLY A 36 9.77 15.15 6.54
C GLY A 36 8.35 15.63 6.80
N THR A 37 7.84 16.47 5.91
CA THR A 37 6.51 17.09 6.02
C THR A 37 5.54 16.60 4.95
N LYS A 38 6.03 16.09 3.82
CA LYS A 38 5.18 15.62 2.72
C LYS A 38 4.82 14.16 2.91
N MET A 39 3.58 13.91 3.33
CA MET A 39 3.01 12.57 3.44
C MET A 39 2.24 12.21 2.17
N PHE A 40 2.59 11.08 1.56
CA PHE A 40 1.88 10.54 0.40
C PHE A 40 0.88 9.46 0.79
N PHE A 41 -0.37 9.65 0.37
CA PHE A 41 -1.44 8.64 0.48
C PHE A 41 -1.51 7.86 -0.83
N ALA A 42 -0.83 6.71 -0.85
CA ALA A 42 -0.81 5.81 -1.98
C ALA A 42 -2.10 4.96 -2.03
N PRO A 43 -2.81 4.87 -3.17
CA PRO A 43 -3.98 4.03 -3.29
C PRO A 43 -3.61 2.53 -3.23
N PRO A 44 -4.55 1.63 -2.88
CA PRO A 44 -4.31 0.19 -2.82
C PRO A 44 -3.74 -0.39 -4.13
N LEU A 45 -4.21 0.12 -5.28
CA LEU A 45 -3.74 -0.28 -6.60
C LEU A 45 -2.23 -0.05 -6.83
N PHE A 46 -1.63 0.93 -6.16
CA PHE A 46 -0.19 1.18 -6.29
C PHE A 46 0.62 0.08 -5.61
N TYR A 47 0.15 -0.39 -4.44
CA TYR A 47 0.73 -1.55 -3.77
C TYR A 47 0.52 -2.81 -4.62
N ASP A 48 -0.69 -3.07 -5.14
CA ASP A 48 -0.96 -4.22 -6.02
C ASP A 48 0.02 -4.31 -7.19
N LYS A 49 0.20 -3.18 -7.91
CA LYS A 49 1.14 -3.07 -9.02
C LYS A 49 2.59 -3.31 -8.61
N LEU A 50 3.01 -2.86 -7.43
CA LEU A 50 4.36 -3.11 -6.94
C LEU A 50 4.57 -4.57 -6.60
N MET A 51 3.63 -5.18 -5.88
CA MET A 51 3.69 -6.58 -5.50
C MET A 51 3.76 -7.49 -6.72
N LYS A 52 2.97 -7.20 -7.77
CA LYS A 52 3.01 -7.94 -9.05
C LYS A 52 4.35 -7.85 -9.79
N LYS A 53 5.13 -6.79 -9.57
CA LYS A 53 6.46 -6.62 -10.19
C LYS A 53 7.56 -7.38 -9.48
N VAL A 54 7.32 -7.93 -8.29
CA VAL A 54 8.33 -8.69 -7.55
C VAL A 54 8.59 -10.02 -8.26
N PRO A 55 9.80 -10.24 -8.81
CA PRO A 55 10.10 -11.46 -9.55
C PRO A 55 10.12 -12.68 -8.61
N LYS A 56 10.07 -13.88 -9.19
CA LYS A 56 10.26 -15.12 -8.42
C LYS A 56 11.62 -15.06 -7.72
N GLU A 57 11.70 -15.69 -6.54
CA GLU A 57 12.92 -15.78 -5.71
C GLU A 57 13.41 -14.46 -5.09
N LYS A 58 12.69 -13.35 -5.30
CA LYS A 58 12.94 -12.09 -4.60
C LYS A 58 11.81 -11.77 -3.63
N LEU A 59 12.19 -11.00 -2.61
CA LEU A 59 11.28 -10.43 -1.62
C LEU A 59 11.40 -8.92 -1.65
N ILE A 60 10.32 -8.25 -1.31
CA ILE A 60 10.29 -6.84 -0.96
C ILE A 60 9.71 -6.73 0.46
N THR A 61 10.03 -5.65 1.16
CA THR A 61 9.45 -5.37 2.47
C THR A 61 8.44 -4.24 2.36
N VAL A 62 7.52 -4.18 3.33
CA VAL A 62 6.58 -3.05 3.48
C VAL A 62 7.31 -1.70 3.49
N THR A 63 8.43 -1.59 4.21
CA THR A 63 9.23 -0.36 4.26
C THR A 63 9.76 0.02 2.88
N GLN A 64 10.32 -0.93 2.12
CA GLN A 64 10.83 -0.67 0.77
C GLN A 64 9.73 -0.23 -0.20
N MET A 65 8.54 -0.84 -0.13
CA MET A 65 7.39 -0.41 -0.94
C MET A 65 6.98 1.01 -0.61
N ARG A 66 6.90 1.35 0.68
CA ARG A 66 6.55 2.70 1.14
C ARG A 66 7.56 3.74 0.68
N ASP A 67 8.85 3.48 0.88
CA ASP A 67 9.92 4.39 0.46
C ASP A 67 9.92 4.59 -1.05
N TYR A 68 9.70 3.51 -1.82
CA TYR A 68 9.57 3.59 -3.26
C TYR A 68 8.39 4.48 -3.67
N LEU A 69 7.20 4.27 -3.08
CA LEU A 69 6.00 5.05 -3.40
C LEU A 69 6.14 6.52 -3.04
N ALA A 70 6.75 6.85 -1.89
CA ALA A 70 7.03 8.23 -1.50
C ALA A 70 7.96 8.91 -2.51
N LYS A 71 9.10 8.27 -2.83
CA LYS A 71 10.09 8.82 -3.78
C LYS A 71 9.52 9.02 -5.18
N GLN A 72 8.75 8.06 -5.69
CA GLN A 72 8.13 8.19 -7.02
C GLN A 72 7.12 9.33 -7.12
N ASN A 73 6.54 9.76 -6.00
CA ASN A 73 5.52 10.81 -5.95
C ASN A 73 6.04 12.10 -5.29
N ASN A 74 7.37 12.27 -5.20
CA ASN A 74 8.01 13.48 -4.66
C ASN A 74 7.57 13.85 -3.24
N ALA A 75 7.37 12.83 -2.40
CA ALA A 75 7.01 12.94 -1.00
C ALA A 75 8.11 12.36 -0.10
N ASP A 76 8.08 12.75 1.17
CA ASP A 76 9.11 12.35 2.14
C ASP A 76 8.83 10.94 2.69
N PHE A 77 7.55 10.62 2.93
CA PHE A 77 7.12 9.31 3.42
C PHE A 77 5.67 8.99 3.03
N THR A 78 5.27 7.73 3.18
CA THR A 78 3.85 7.32 3.07
C THR A 78 3.25 7.08 4.44
N ASP A 79 1.92 7.19 4.53
CA ASP A 79 1.20 6.81 5.74
C ASP A 79 1.42 5.32 6.09
N PRO A 80 2.04 5.00 7.24
CA PRO A 80 2.32 3.62 7.65
C PRO A 80 1.06 2.78 7.83
N MET A 81 0.00 3.40 8.33
CA MET A 81 -1.18 2.68 8.78
C MET A 81 -1.98 2.17 7.58
N THR A 82 -2.23 3.03 6.59
CA THR A 82 -2.88 2.67 5.33
C THR A 82 -2.06 1.68 4.51
N ALA A 83 -0.73 1.77 4.51
CA ALA A 83 0.13 0.82 3.80
C ALA A 83 -0.16 -0.64 4.22
N GLY A 84 -0.20 -0.92 5.53
CA GLY A 84 -0.49 -2.25 6.05
C GLY A 84 -1.92 -2.73 5.72
N ILE A 85 -2.90 -1.83 5.81
CA ILE A 85 -4.29 -2.13 5.46
C ILE A 85 -4.41 -2.47 3.97
N PHE A 86 -3.77 -1.69 3.10
CA PHE A 86 -3.88 -1.86 1.65
C PHE A 86 -3.16 -3.09 1.13
N ILE A 87 -2.00 -3.44 1.71
CA ILE A 87 -1.31 -4.70 1.40
C ILE A 87 -2.23 -5.89 1.76
N ASN A 88 -2.88 -5.86 2.93
CA ASN A 88 -3.84 -6.90 3.30
C ASN A 88 -5.05 -6.95 2.35
N ILE A 89 -5.58 -5.80 1.92
CA ILE A 89 -6.66 -5.75 0.92
C ILE A 89 -6.21 -6.40 -0.40
N CYS A 90 -4.99 -6.12 -0.87
CA CYS A 90 -4.48 -6.73 -2.10
C CYS A 90 -4.27 -8.24 -1.95
N ALA A 91 -3.76 -8.69 -0.80
CA ALA A 91 -3.58 -10.11 -0.51
C ALA A 91 -4.92 -10.86 -0.55
N TRP A 92 -5.94 -10.34 0.13
CA TRP A 92 -7.28 -10.91 0.10
C TRP A 92 -7.94 -10.81 -1.28
N ALA A 93 -7.78 -9.68 -1.98
CA ALA A 93 -8.30 -9.52 -3.33
C ALA A 93 -7.68 -10.56 -4.27
N SER A 94 -6.38 -10.82 -4.15
CA SER A 94 -5.69 -11.88 -4.88
C SER A 94 -6.17 -13.28 -4.49
N TYR A 95 -6.44 -13.53 -3.20
CA TYR A 95 -6.97 -14.81 -2.73
C TYR A 95 -8.36 -15.10 -3.31
N GLN A 96 -9.15 -14.06 -3.63
CA GLN A 96 -10.47 -14.18 -4.24
C GLN A 96 -10.44 -14.41 -5.77
N ARG A 97 -9.29 -14.20 -6.42
CA ARG A 97 -9.16 -14.36 -7.86
C ARG A 97 -8.60 -15.73 -8.23
N GLN A 98 -8.99 -16.23 -9.39
CA GLN A 98 -8.35 -17.39 -10.02
C GLN A 98 -7.24 -16.97 -11.00
N GLU A 99 -7.31 -15.73 -11.51
CA GLU A 99 -6.38 -15.15 -12.49
C GLU A 99 -5.88 -13.78 -11.99
N ASP A 100 -4.85 -13.20 -12.62
CA ASP A 100 -4.28 -11.90 -12.20
C ASP A 100 -3.88 -11.85 -10.70
N ILE A 101 -3.16 -12.89 -10.30
CA ILE A 101 -2.70 -13.13 -8.92
C ILE A 101 -1.61 -12.12 -8.53
N THR A 102 -1.77 -11.55 -7.35
CA THR A 102 -0.77 -10.69 -6.69
C THR A 102 0.06 -11.57 -5.76
N PRO A 103 1.39 -11.68 -5.96
CA PRO A 103 2.23 -12.58 -5.17
C PRO A 103 2.55 -12.00 -3.79
N TYR A 104 1.53 -11.82 -2.95
CA TYR A 104 1.61 -11.20 -1.62
C TYR A 104 2.50 -11.96 -0.63
N TRP A 105 2.81 -13.23 -0.91
CA TRP A 105 3.78 -14.01 -0.13
C TRP A 105 5.23 -13.58 -0.37
N ARG A 106 5.49 -12.62 -1.26
CA ARG A 106 6.82 -12.06 -1.53
C ARG A 106 7.04 -10.68 -0.91
N THR A 107 6.14 -10.21 -0.05
CA THR A 107 6.02 -8.78 0.34
C THR A 107 5.87 -8.56 1.83
#